data_AF-M5C0W4-F1
#
_entry.id   AF-M5C0W4-F1
#
_cell.length_a   1.000
_cell.length_b   1.000
_cell.length_c   1.000
_cell.angle_alpha   90.00
_cell.angle_beta   90.00
_cell.angle_gamma   90.00
#
_symmetry.space_group_name_H-M   'P 1'
#
loop_
_entity.id
_entity.type
_entity.pdbx_description
1 polymer ?
#
loop_
_entity_poly.entity_id
_entity_poly.type
_entity_poly.pdbx_seq_one_letter_code
_entity_poly.pdbx_strand_id
1 'polypeptide(L)'
;MMFSVSRVIGFVLLLVAGSLAADCQTATVGSPHSTCYDIYTAANITAAQLSSYNPGLDCSKIQIGQKLCISSGTLPSSAPKLNPDGSCATNTTIANGYCALIAAKFSITTGQIETWNARNYKWKGCASLQVSYKLCVSSGAPPPIP
;
A
#
# COMPACT_ATOMS: atom_id res chain seq x y z
N MET A 1 31.81 49.08 17.66
CA MET A 1 30.46 49.25 17.08
C MET A 1 30.53 48.58 15.72
N MET A 2 29.81 47.52 15.36
CA MET A 2 28.38 47.23 15.51
C MET A 2 28.17 45.71 15.67
N PHE A 3 27.11 45.35 16.39
CA PHE A 3 26.61 43.99 16.59
C PHE A 3 25.84 43.50 15.36
N SER A 4 25.91 42.22 15.01
CA SER A 4 24.81 41.54 14.33
C SER A 4 24.69 40.10 14.83
N VAL A 5 23.52 39.80 15.38
CA VAL A 5 23.08 38.53 15.98
C VAL A 5 22.13 37.85 14.98
N SER A 6 21.96 36.52 15.09
CA SER A 6 20.84 35.70 14.57
C SER A 6 21.02 35.16 13.12
N ARG A 7 20.80 33.88 12.78
CA ARG A 7 20.08 32.77 13.42
C ARG A 7 20.78 31.44 13.10
N VAL A 8 21.13 30.65 14.11
CA VAL A 8 21.27 29.20 13.93
C VAL A 8 19.85 28.66 13.80
N ILE A 9 19.36 28.47 12.58
CA ILE A 9 18.14 27.67 12.36
C ILE A 9 18.57 26.22 12.55
N GLY A 10 18.47 25.76 13.80
CA GLY A 10 18.50 24.35 14.10
C GLY A 10 17.40 23.68 13.30
N PHE A 11 17.78 22.93 12.27
CA PHE A 11 16.92 21.91 11.70
C PHE A 11 16.68 20.90 12.83
N VAL A 12 15.60 21.11 13.58
CA VAL A 12 14.95 20.02 14.30
C VAL A 12 14.47 19.11 13.20
N LEU A 13 15.33 18.15 12.83
CA LEU A 13 14.95 16.99 12.05
C LEU A 13 13.96 16.26 12.95
N LEU A 14 12.67 16.60 12.84
CA LEU A 14 11.60 15.76 13.32
C LEU A 14 11.78 14.45 12.57
N LEU A 15 12.50 13.51 13.19
CA LEU A 15 12.42 12.11 12.87
C LEU A 15 10.99 11.73 13.16
N VAL A 16 10.11 11.94 12.18
CA VAL A 16 8.85 11.22 12.13
C VAL A 16 9.31 9.78 11.96
N ALA A 17 9.46 9.06 13.08
CA ALA A 17 9.68 7.63 13.12
C ALA A 17 8.38 6.96 12.65
N GLY A 18 7.99 7.22 11.41
CA GLY A 18 7.14 6.33 10.65
C GLY A 18 7.97 5.09 10.47
N SER A 19 7.71 4.09 11.32
CA SER A 19 8.19 2.73 11.13
C SER A 19 7.62 2.29 9.79
N LEU A 20 8.39 2.46 8.71
CA LEU A 20 8.18 1.69 7.50
C LEU A 20 8.49 0.25 7.94
N ALA A 21 7.45 -0.49 8.32
CA ALA A 21 7.58 -1.92 8.51
C ALA A 21 8.23 -2.46 7.24
N ALA A 22 9.39 -3.11 7.39
CA ALA A 22 10.09 -3.66 6.25
C ALA A 22 9.19 -4.66 5.52
N ASP A 23 9.34 -4.75 4.21
CA ASP A 23 8.64 -5.75 3.42
C ASP A 23 9.06 -7.15 3.87
N CYS A 24 8.08 -8.04 4.06
CA CYS A 24 8.34 -9.44 4.40
C CYS A 24 8.78 -10.22 3.16
N GLN A 25 9.52 -11.31 3.36
CA GLN A 25 9.66 -12.35 2.35
C GLN A 25 8.30 -13.02 2.16
N THR A 26 7.96 -13.35 0.91
CA THR A 26 6.64 -13.90 0.57
C THR A 26 6.69 -15.28 -0.05
N ALA A 27 5.70 -16.10 0.30
CA ALA A 27 5.31 -17.28 -0.47
C ALA A 27 3.98 -17.01 -1.21
N THR A 28 3.77 -17.62 -2.37
CA THR A 28 2.50 -17.56 -3.12
C THR A 28 1.83 -18.91 -3.06
N VAL A 29 0.55 -18.93 -2.68
CA VAL A 29 -0.28 -20.14 -2.61
C VAL A 29 -0.49 -20.69 -4.03
N GLY A 30 -0.21 -21.96 -4.23
CA GLY A 30 -0.34 -22.64 -5.52
C GLY A 30 0.73 -23.72 -5.69
N SER A 31 0.65 -24.53 -6.75
CA SER A 31 1.60 -25.64 -6.95
C SER A 31 3.07 -25.17 -6.95
N PRO A 32 3.98 -25.81 -6.17
CA PRO A 32 3.78 -27.05 -5.40
C PRO A 32 3.27 -26.86 -3.95
N HIS A 33 3.09 -25.63 -3.47
CA HIS A 33 2.72 -25.30 -2.09
C HIS A 33 1.27 -24.79 -1.99
N SER A 34 0.32 -25.73 -1.90
CA SER A 34 -1.12 -25.42 -1.95
C SER A 34 -1.78 -25.29 -0.58
N THR A 35 -1.09 -25.74 0.48
CA THR A 35 -1.58 -25.68 1.86
C THR A 35 -0.66 -24.85 2.75
N CYS A 36 -1.17 -24.37 3.90
CA CYS A 36 -0.31 -23.75 4.91
C CYS A 36 0.83 -24.69 5.35
N TYR A 37 0.56 -26.00 5.44
CA TYR A 37 1.57 -27.02 5.77
C TYR A 37 2.74 -26.98 4.79
N ASP A 38 2.46 -26.99 3.49
CA ASP A 38 3.48 -26.95 2.46
C ASP A 38 4.30 -25.66 2.55
N ILE A 39 3.63 -24.53 2.80
CA ILE A 39 4.23 -23.20 2.83
C ILE A 39 5.19 -23.04 4.01
N TYR A 40 4.74 -23.30 5.24
CA TYR A 40 5.63 -23.12 6.40
C TYR A 40 6.77 -24.15 6.40
N THR A 41 6.52 -25.37 5.90
CA THR A 41 7.55 -26.41 5.82
C THR A 41 8.60 -26.03 4.78
N ALA A 42 8.20 -25.58 3.59
CA ALA A 42 9.13 -25.13 2.56
C ALA A 42 9.92 -23.87 2.96
N ALA A 43 9.31 -22.99 3.77
CA ALA A 43 9.97 -21.81 4.32
C ALA A 43 10.84 -22.11 5.57
N ASN A 44 10.86 -23.35 6.06
CA ASN A 44 11.54 -23.75 7.29
C ASN A 44 11.12 -22.91 8.52
N ILE A 45 9.83 -22.63 8.64
CA ILE A 45 9.21 -21.94 9.79
C ILE A 45 8.12 -22.81 10.40
N THR A 46 7.70 -22.49 11.62
CA THR A 46 6.58 -23.16 12.30
C THR A 46 5.23 -22.61 11.84
N ALA A 47 4.17 -23.39 12.03
CA ALA A 47 2.79 -22.92 11.84
C ALA A 47 2.49 -21.65 12.68
N ALA A 48 3.01 -21.59 13.91
CA ALA A 48 2.84 -20.43 14.80
C ALA A 48 3.54 -19.17 14.25
N GLN A 49 4.72 -19.31 13.64
CA GLN A 49 5.40 -18.19 12.97
C GLN A 49 4.63 -17.74 11.72
N LEU A 50 4.11 -18.66 10.92
CA LEU A 50 3.29 -18.30 9.76
C LEU A 50 2.05 -17.50 10.19
N SER A 51 1.36 -17.94 11.25
CA SER A 51 0.21 -17.22 11.80
C SER A 51 0.59 -15.87 12.42
N SER A 52 1.77 -15.75 13.05
CA SER A 52 2.21 -14.47 13.63
C SER A 52 2.60 -13.45 12.56
N TYR A 53 3.18 -13.89 11.44
CA TYR A 53 3.50 -13.02 10.30
C TYR A 53 2.26 -12.62 9.48
N ASN A 54 1.17 -13.37 9.58
CA ASN A 54 -0.08 -13.11 8.84
C ASN A 54 -1.28 -13.05 9.80
N PRO A 55 -1.42 -11.98 10.60
CA PRO A 55 -2.57 -11.81 11.47
C PRO A 55 -3.89 -11.92 10.69
N GLY A 56 -4.80 -12.79 11.14
CA GLY A 56 -6.08 -13.04 10.49
C GLY A 56 -6.05 -14.07 9.34
N LEU A 57 -4.90 -14.71 9.08
CA LEU A 57 -4.82 -15.82 8.13
C LEU A 57 -5.70 -16.99 8.59
N ASP A 58 -6.66 -17.36 7.75
CA ASP A 58 -7.44 -18.58 7.87
C ASP A 58 -6.94 -19.61 6.85
N CYS A 59 -6.18 -20.60 7.32
CA CYS A 59 -5.59 -21.63 6.48
C CYS A 59 -6.61 -22.50 5.73
N SER A 60 -7.88 -22.51 6.15
CA SER A 60 -8.96 -23.21 5.45
C SER A 60 -9.56 -22.39 4.30
N LYS A 61 -9.18 -21.11 4.16
CA LYS A 61 -9.74 -20.18 3.16
C LYS A 61 -8.70 -19.58 2.22
N ILE A 62 -7.46 -20.07 2.23
CA ILE A 62 -6.42 -19.58 1.33
C ILE A 62 -6.77 -19.83 -0.14
N GLN A 63 -6.40 -18.91 -1.01
CA GLN A 63 -6.71 -18.96 -2.43
C GLN A 63 -5.44 -19.06 -3.27
N ILE A 64 -5.50 -19.79 -4.39
CA ILE A 64 -4.40 -19.83 -5.36
C ILE A 64 -4.07 -18.40 -5.81
N GLY A 65 -2.78 -18.05 -5.81
CA GLY A 65 -2.27 -16.72 -6.10
C GLY A 65 -2.18 -15.78 -4.90
N GLN A 66 -2.74 -16.14 -3.74
CA GLN A 66 -2.60 -15.35 -2.52
C GLN A 66 -1.14 -15.33 -2.05
N LYS A 67 -0.64 -14.15 -1.68
CA LYS A 67 0.69 -13.98 -1.07
C LYS A 67 0.58 -14.00 0.45
N LEU A 68 1.50 -14.71 1.09
CA LEU A 68 1.64 -14.79 2.55
C LEU A 68 3.06 -14.38 2.95
N CYS A 69 3.19 -13.68 4.07
CA CYS A 69 4.49 -13.41 4.67
C CYS A 69 5.08 -14.67 5.30
N ILE A 70 6.34 -14.96 5.01
CA ILE A 70 7.13 -16.03 5.62
C ILE A 70 8.28 -15.51 6.49
N SER A 71 8.36 -14.18 6.67
CA SER A 71 9.23 -13.49 7.62
C SER A 71 8.46 -12.36 8.31
N SER A 72 9.04 -11.76 9.35
CA SER A 72 8.50 -10.52 9.92
C SER A 72 8.47 -9.40 8.88
N GLY A 73 7.43 -8.57 8.92
CA GLY A 73 7.26 -7.43 8.02
C GLY A 73 5.82 -7.29 7.55
N THR A 74 5.61 -6.48 6.52
CA THR A 74 4.32 -6.36 5.82
C THR A 74 4.42 -6.97 4.43
N LEU A 75 3.30 -7.46 3.88
CA LEU A 75 3.28 -7.91 2.49
C LEU A 75 3.83 -6.79 1.58
N PRO A 76 4.80 -7.08 0.70
CA PRO A 76 5.34 -6.10 -0.23
C PRO A 76 4.21 -5.46 -1.02
N SER A 77 4.06 -4.15 -0.85
CA SER A 77 3.06 -3.41 -1.58
C SER A 77 3.51 -3.26 -3.02
N SER A 78 2.67 -3.69 -3.97
CA SER A 78 2.85 -3.33 -5.38
C SER A 78 2.26 -1.94 -5.68
N ALA A 79 1.90 -1.19 -4.64
CA ALA A 79 1.37 0.15 -4.79
C ALA A 79 2.41 1.03 -5.48
N PRO A 80 1.99 1.79 -6.50
CA PRO A 80 2.81 2.85 -7.04
C PRO A 80 3.32 3.76 -5.93
N LYS A 81 4.57 4.20 -6.05
CA LYS A 81 5.08 5.27 -5.18
C LYS A 81 4.61 6.63 -5.70
N LEU A 82 4.60 7.63 -4.82
CA LEU A 82 4.41 9.01 -5.27
C LEU A 82 5.56 9.40 -6.22
N ASN A 83 5.27 10.31 -7.15
CA ASN A 83 6.24 10.82 -8.10
C ASN A 83 7.28 11.69 -7.38
N PRO A 84 8.49 11.86 -7.93
CA PRO A 84 9.53 12.69 -7.30
C PRO A 84 9.12 14.15 -7.03
N ASP A 85 8.14 14.68 -7.77
CA ASP A 85 7.58 16.03 -7.60
C ASP A 85 6.53 16.14 -6.46
N GLY A 86 6.29 15.05 -5.73
CA GLY A 86 5.28 15.00 -4.66
C GLY A 86 3.87 14.69 -5.14
N SER A 87 3.62 14.60 -6.46
CA SER A 87 2.32 14.23 -7.01
C SER A 87 2.06 12.73 -6.87
N CYS A 88 0.80 12.34 -6.81
CA CYS A 88 0.45 10.93 -6.77
C CYS A 88 0.64 10.26 -8.15
N ALA A 89 1.05 9.00 -8.16
CA ALA A 89 0.80 8.12 -9.30
C ALA A 89 -0.71 7.97 -9.52
N THR A 90 -1.12 7.99 -10.79
CA THR A 90 -2.54 8.07 -11.16
C THR A 90 -3.02 6.90 -12.00
N ASN A 91 -4.32 6.59 -11.89
CA ASN A 91 -5.02 5.69 -12.79
C ASN A 91 -6.26 6.40 -13.36
N THR A 92 -6.51 6.23 -14.66
CA THR A 92 -7.74 6.71 -15.30
C THR A 92 -8.81 5.62 -15.22
N THR A 93 -9.98 5.97 -14.71
CA THR A 93 -11.12 5.04 -14.66
C THR A 93 -11.67 4.77 -16.06
N ILE A 94 -12.18 3.55 -16.25
CA ILE A 94 -12.83 3.10 -17.48
C ILE A 94 -14.31 2.89 -17.25
N ALA A 95 -15.09 2.79 -18.34
CA ALA A 95 -16.50 2.41 -18.25
C ALA A 95 -16.63 1.05 -17.52
N ASN A 96 -17.63 0.96 -16.64
CA ASN A 96 -17.88 -0.20 -15.76
C ASN A 96 -16.74 -0.56 -14.78
N GLY A 97 -15.74 0.31 -14.63
CA GLY A 97 -14.73 0.18 -13.58
C GLY A 97 -15.31 0.45 -12.20
N TYR A 98 -14.72 -0.17 -11.17
CA TYR A 98 -15.01 0.11 -9.77
C TYR A 98 -13.74 0.04 -8.93
N CYS A 99 -13.73 0.71 -7.77
CA CYS A 99 -12.51 0.86 -6.97
C CYS A 99 -11.87 -0.46 -6.57
N ALA A 100 -12.64 -1.52 -6.32
CA ALA A 100 -12.06 -2.80 -5.92
C ALA A 100 -11.21 -3.45 -7.04
N LEU A 101 -11.56 -3.26 -8.33
CA LEU A 101 -10.69 -3.68 -9.44
C LEU A 101 -9.37 -2.91 -9.48
N ILE A 102 -9.45 -1.59 -9.27
CA ILE A 102 -8.27 -0.71 -9.25
C ILE A 102 -7.39 -1.07 -8.05
N ALA A 103 -8.02 -1.30 -6.90
CA ALA A 103 -7.34 -1.68 -5.67
C ALA A 103 -6.57 -3.00 -5.85
N ALA A 104 -7.22 -4.01 -6.43
CA ALA A 104 -6.58 -5.28 -6.76
C ALA A 104 -5.41 -5.10 -7.74
N LYS A 105 -5.60 -4.31 -8.82
CA LYS A 105 -4.56 -4.03 -9.82
C LYS A 105 -3.28 -3.46 -9.21
N PHE A 106 -3.40 -2.59 -8.23
CA PHE A 106 -2.25 -1.92 -7.59
C PHE A 106 -1.87 -2.51 -6.23
N SER A 107 -2.49 -3.62 -5.80
CA SER A 107 -2.29 -4.20 -4.46
C SER A 107 -2.44 -3.15 -3.33
N ILE A 108 -3.49 -2.32 -3.45
CA ILE A 108 -3.92 -1.32 -2.46
C ILE A 108 -5.34 -1.65 -1.98
N THR A 109 -5.88 -0.86 -1.07
CA THR A 109 -7.26 -0.97 -0.56
C THR A 109 -8.16 0.12 -1.14
N THR A 110 -9.46 -0.12 -1.15
CA THR A 110 -10.45 0.92 -1.50
C THR A 110 -10.38 2.09 -0.52
N GLY A 111 -10.13 1.84 0.76
CA GLY A 111 -9.93 2.90 1.78
C GLY A 111 -8.72 3.79 1.50
N GLN A 112 -7.63 3.23 0.96
CA GLN A 112 -6.48 4.03 0.49
C GLN A 112 -6.86 4.92 -0.70
N ILE A 113 -7.60 4.38 -1.68
CA ILE A 113 -8.11 5.17 -2.81
C ILE A 113 -8.95 6.35 -2.30
N GLU A 114 -9.90 6.09 -1.39
CA GLU A 114 -10.72 7.15 -0.79
C GLU A 114 -9.86 8.20 -0.08
N THR A 115 -8.91 7.76 0.73
CA THR A 115 -8.03 8.64 1.52
C THR A 115 -7.16 9.54 0.63
N TRP A 116 -6.55 9.00 -0.42
CA TRP A 116 -5.65 9.75 -1.30
C TRP A 116 -6.40 10.73 -2.20
N ASN A 117 -7.67 10.47 -2.51
CA ASN A 117 -8.48 11.32 -3.38
C ASN A 117 -9.38 12.30 -2.61
N ALA A 118 -9.51 12.17 -1.29
CA ALA A 118 -10.38 13.01 -0.46
C ALA A 118 -10.08 14.52 -0.52
N ARG A 119 -8.85 14.92 -0.89
CA ARG A 119 -8.47 16.34 -1.05
C ARG A 119 -8.82 16.93 -2.43
N ASN A 120 -9.37 16.13 -3.34
CA ASN A 120 -9.83 16.57 -4.64
C ASN A 120 -11.35 16.79 -4.59
N TYR A 121 -11.83 18.03 -4.69
CA TYR A 121 -13.26 18.34 -4.58
C TYR A 121 -14.14 17.74 -5.70
N LYS A 122 -13.55 17.30 -6.83
CA LYS A 122 -14.25 16.61 -7.92
C LYS A 122 -14.39 15.10 -7.66
N TRP A 123 -13.72 14.56 -6.64
CA TRP A 123 -13.84 13.16 -6.22
C TRP A 123 -15.23 12.89 -5.64
N LYS A 124 -15.92 11.88 -6.19
CA LYS A 124 -17.27 11.47 -5.75
C LYS A 124 -17.30 10.21 -4.90
N GLY A 125 -16.12 9.66 -4.56
CA GLY A 125 -16.01 8.41 -3.84
C GLY A 125 -16.16 7.18 -4.72
N CYS A 126 -15.74 6.04 -4.18
CA CYS A 126 -15.82 4.73 -4.80
C CYS A 126 -17.25 4.25 -5.04
N ALA A 127 -18.22 4.75 -4.26
CA ALA A 127 -19.64 4.48 -4.47
C ALA A 127 -20.21 5.15 -5.73
N SER A 128 -19.57 6.21 -6.23
CA SER A 128 -20.00 6.97 -7.41
C SER A 128 -18.81 7.23 -8.34
N LEU A 129 -18.07 6.18 -8.69
CA LEU A 129 -16.86 6.28 -9.49
C LEU A 129 -17.17 6.83 -10.89
N GLN A 130 -16.60 7.99 -11.21
CA GLN A 130 -16.77 8.66 -12.51
C GLN A 130 -15.98 7.94 -13.61
N VAL A 131 -16.46 7.92 -14.85
CA VAL A 131 -15.73 7.41 -16.03
C VAL A 131 -14.70 8.43 -16.50
N SER A 132 -13.54 7.97 -17.01
CA SER A 132 -12.43 8.82 -17.48
C SER A 132 -11.86 9.78 -16.43
N TYR A 133 -12.10 9.49 -15.16
CA TYR A 133 -11.57 10.26 -14.04
C TYR A 133 -10.16 9.81 -13.69
N LYS A 134 -9.24 10.77 -13.55
CA LYS A 134 -7.85 10.53 -13.17
C LYS A 134 -7.73 10.58 -11.64
N LEU A 135 -7.73 9.42 -10.98
CA LEU A 135 -7.58 9.30 -9.53
C LEU A 135 -6.14 8.97 -9.13
N CYS A 136 -5.80 9.28 -7.87
CA CYS A 136 -4.60 8.80 -7.22
C CYS A 136 -4.71 7.32 -6.83
N VAL A 137 -3.66 6.56 -7.13
CA VAL A 137 -3.46 5.16 -6.68
C VAL A 137 -2.22 5.01 -5.80
N SER A 138 -1.74 6.14 -5.29
CA SER A 138 -0.66 6.25 -4.30
C SER A 138 -0.89 7.51 -3.47
N SER A 139 -0.12 7.67 -2.40
CA SER A 139 -0.03 8.95 -1.70
C SER A 139 0.48 10.07 -2.61
N GLY A 140 0.37 11.32 -2.16
CA GLY A 140 0.87 12.48 -2.89
C GLY A 140 -0.25 13.45 -3.26
N ALA A 141 0.12 14.57 -3.88
CA ALA A 141 -0.85 15.57 -4.31
C ALA A 141 -1.66 15.04 -5.51
N PRO A 142 -3.01 15.09 -5.47
CA PRO A 142 -3.82 14.81 -6.64
C PRO A 142 -3.53 15.81 -7.76
N PRO A 143 -3.69 15.41 -9.04
CA PRO A 143 -3.42 16.28 -10.17
C PRO A 143 -4.22 17.59 -10.06
N PRO A 144 -3.62 18.75 -10.43
CA PRO A 144 -4.32 20.01 -10.46
C PRO A 144 -5.58 19.88 -11.30
N ILE A 145 -6.65 20.47 -10.80
CA ILE A 145 -7.96 20.39 -11.44
C ILE A 145 -7.99 21.46 -12.54
N PRO A 146 -8.22 21.10 -13.82
CA PRO A 146 -8.60 22.08 -14.83
C PRO A 146 -9.98 22.67 -14.52
#